data_AF-A0A2I1FG03-F1
#
_entry.id   AF-A0A2I1FG03-F1
#
_cell.length_a   1.000
_cell.length_b   1.000
_cell.length_c   1.000
_cell.angle_alpha   90.00
_cell.angle_beta   90.00
_cell.angle_gamma   90.00
#
_symmetry.space_group_name_H-M   'P 1'
#
loop_
_entity.id
_entity.type
_entity.pdbx_description
1 polymer ?
#
loop_
_entity_poly.entity_id
_entity_poly.type
_entity_poly.pdbx_seq_one_letter_code
_entity_poly.pdbx_strand_id
1 'polypeptide(L)'
;MNTSEPEPQQSSELKISDIFKNHEEFVARAQNYASYCNFQIRLSVSESKEDKVNSRDRKSQRCNCPFFIRALLDNNSGLWHILAMNLEHNHEMVAPEHKMFLSSERIIPQEIKDRIIV
;
A
#
# COMPACT_ATOMS: atom_id res chain seq x y z
N MET A 1 40.62 -5.04 -8.17
CA MET A 1 39.60 -5.71 -7.34
C MET A 1 38.28 -5.03 -7.66
N ASN A 2 37.49 -5.61 -8.57
CA ASN A 2 36.17 -5.08 -8.90
C ASN A 2 35.18 -5.62 -7.87
N THR A 3 34.87 -4.82 -6.86
CA THR A 3 33.66 -5.02 -6.06
C THR A 3 32.51 -4.37 -6.81
N SER A 4 31.96 -5.12 -7.75
CA SER A 4 30.64 -4.83 -8.30
C SER A 4 29.62 -5.16 -7.21
N GLU A 5 29.27 -4.14 -6.43
CA GLU A 5 28.06 -4.14 -5.61
C GLU A 5 26.87 -4.40 -6.54
N PRO A 6 26.00 -5.38 -6.27
CA PRO A 6 24.79 -5.53 -7.08
C PRO A 6 23.86 -4.37 -6.74
N GLU A 7 23.77 -3.38 -7.63
CA GLU A 7 22.68 -2.41 -7.62
C GLU A 7 21.35 -3.17 -7.58
N PRO A 8 20.46 -2.90 -6.61
CA PRO A 8 19.10 -3.38 -6.71
C PRO A 8 18.39 -2.61 -7.82
N GLN A 9 18.51 -3.09 -9.05
CA GLN A 9 17.74 -2.64 -10.20
C GLN A 9 16.30 -3.15 -10.07
N GLN A 10 15.54 -2.57 -9.14
CA GLN A 10 14.08 -2.63 -9.14
C GLN A 10 13.56 -1.21 -9.29
N SER A 11 13.14 -0.89 -10.51
CA SER A 11 12.54 0.41 -10.84
C SER A 11 11.45 0.77 -9.82
N SER A 12 11.75 1.74 -8.98
CA SER A 12 10.91 2.24 -7.88
C SER A 12 9.74 3.10 -8.38
N GLU A 13 9.59 3.26 -9.68
CA GLU A 13 8.58 4.12 -10.30
C GLU A 13 7.32 3.31 -10.68
N LEU A 14 6.17 3.68 -10.12
CA LEU A 14 4.85 3.20 -10.54
C LEU A 14 4.38 4.04 -11.73
N LYS A 15 3.92 3.40 -12.81
CA LYS A 15 3.45 4.10 -14.02
C LYS A 15 2.00 3.75 -14.33
N ILE A 16 1.28 4.70 -14.91
CA ILE A 16 -0.10 4.48 -15.38
C ILE A 16 -0.16 3.36 -16.44
N SER A 17 0.92 3.18 -17.21
CA SER A 17 1.05 2.11 -18.20
C SER A 17 1.28 0.72 -17.61
N ASP A 18 1.46 0.59 -16.29
CA ASP A 18 1.71 -0.72 -15.67
C ASP A 18 0.44 -1.58 -15.73
N ILE A 19 0.65 -2.86 -16.07
CA ILE A 19 -0.40 -3.86 -16.23
C ILE A 19 -0.08 -5.04 -15.31
N PHE A 20 -1.08 -5.53 -14.60
CA PHE A 20 -0.96 -6.62 -13.63
C PHE A 20 -1.88 -7.78 -14.02
N LYS A 21 -1.43 -9.02 -13.80
CA LYS A 21 -2.20 -10.21 -14.16
C LYS A 21 -3.36 -10.46 -13.20
N ASN A 22 -3.21 -10.04 -11.95
CA ASN A 22 -4.21 -10.20 -10.92
C ASN A 22 -4.12 -9.09 -9.86
N HIS A 23 -5.13 -9.04 -9.01
CA HIS A 23 -5.23 -8.06 -7.93
C HIS A 23 -4.06 -8.16 -6.93
N GLU A 24 -3.59 -9.37 -6.62
CA GLU A 24 -2.49 -9.58 -5.66
C GLU A 24 -1.18 -8.98 -6.16
N GLU A 25 -0.88 -9.12 -7.45
CA GLU A 25 0.31 -8.56 -8.09
C GLU A 25 0.29 -7.02 -8.04
N PHE A 26 -0.87 -6.42 -8.34
CA PHE A 26 -1.07 -4.97 -8.18
C PHE A 26 -0.86 -4.53 -6.72
N VAL A 27 -1.50 -5.22 -5.77
CA VAL A 27 -1.38 -4.90 -4.34
C VAL A 27 0.06 -5.00 -3.87
N ALA A 28 0.75 -6.09 -4.20
CA ALA A 28 2.15 -6.30 -3.86
C ALA A 28 3.03 -5.18 -4.45
N ARG A 29 2.79 -4.79 -5.70
CA ARG A 29 3.52 -3.69 -6.34
C ARG A 29 3.31 -2.35 -5.62
N ALA A 30 2.06 -2.03 -5.26
CA ALA A 30 1.71 -0.81 -4.55
C ALA A 30 2.29 -0.79 -3.11
N GLN A 31 2.28 -1.93 -2.42
CA GLN A 31 2.88 -2.08 -1.10
C GLN A 31 4.41 -1.97 -1.15
N ASN A 32 5.05 -2.56 -2.15
CA ASN A 32 6.49 -2.43 -2.35
C ASN A 32 6.89 -0.97 -2.61
N TYR A 33 6.12 -0.26 -3.43
CA TYR A 33 6.33 1.18 -3.63
C TYR A 33 6.20 1.97 -2.33
N ALA A 34 5.13 1.75 -1.56
CA ALA A 34 4.93 2.43 -0.28
C ALA A 34 6.06 2.14 0.72
N SER A 35 6.51 0.88 0.77
CA SER A 35 7.60 0.44 1.64
C SER A 35 8.93 1.09 1.26
N TYR A 36 9.23 1.18 -0.04
CA TYR A 36 10.39 1.89 -0.58
C TYR A 36 10.38 3.38 -0.22
N CYS A 37 9.21 4.01 -0.30
CA CYS A 37 9.00 5.41 0.05
C CYS A 37 8.75 5.64 1.56
N ASN A 38 8.89 4.63 2.41
CA ASN A 38 8.76 4.70 3.87
C ASN A 38 7.39 5.17 4.38
N PHE A 39 6.29 4.76 3.72
CA PHE A 39 4.94 4.99 4.20
C PHE A 39 4.04 3.76 4.10
N GLN A 40 2.88 3.82 4.74
CA GLN A 40 1.87 2.76 4.68
C GLN A 40 0.67 3.20 3.84
N ILE A 41 0.18 2.27 3.03
CA ILE A 41 -1.08 2.42 2.31
C ILE A 41 -2.18 1.62 2.98
N ARG A 42 -3.42 2.11 2.89
CA ARG A 42 -4.62 1.33 3.19
C ARG A 42 -5.27 0.92 1.88
N LEU A 43 -5.52 -0.37 1.75
CA LEU A 43 -6.27 -0.91 0.62
C LEU A 43 -7.76 -0.69 0.87
N SER A 44 -8.46 -0.21 -0.15
CA SER A 44 -9.91 -0.08 -0.15
C SER A 44 -10.45 -0.60 -1.48
N VAL A 45 -11.37 -1.56 -1.41
CA VAL A 45 -12.12 -2.03 -2.58
C VAL A 45 -13.42 -1.23 -2.63
N SER A 46 -13.62 -0.47 -3.69
CA SER A 46 -14.89 0.20 -3.97
C SER A 46 -15.77 -0.73 -4.79
N GLU A 47 -16.72 -1.41 -4.14
CA GLU A 47 -17.86 -2.02 -4.82
C GLU A 47 -18.93 -0.94 -5.00
N SER A 48 -19.63 -0.91 -6.13
CA SER A 48 -20.77 -0.02 -6.37
C SER A 48 -22.01 -0.47 -5.58
N LYS A 49 -21.90 -0.52 -4.25
CA LYS A 49 -23.03 -0.77 -3.34
C LYS A 49 -23.44 0.54 -2.70
N GLU A 50 -24.74 0.82 -2.74
CA GLU A 50 -25.37 1.97 -2.09
C GLU A 50 -24.85 2.12 -0.65
N ASP A 51 -24.32 3.31 -0.35
CA ASP A 51 -23.72 3.64 0.93
C ASP A 51 -24.76 3.51 2.05
N LYS A 52 -24.81 2.35 2.72
CA LYS A 52 -25.35 2.29 4.07
C LYS A 52 -24.38 3.03 4.97
N VAL A 53 -24.69 4.30 5.23
CA VAL A 53 -23.95 5.21 6.11
C VAL A 53 -23.97 4.66 7.53
N ASN A 54 -23.06 3.74 7.83
CA ASN A 54 -22.73 3.34 9.18
C ASN A 54 -21.63 4.31 9.66
N SER A 55 -22.02 5.58 9.84
CA SER A 55 -21.13 6.64 10.30
C SER A 55 -20.74 6.35 11.75
N ARG A 56 -19.46 6.03 11.98
CA ARG A 56 -18.90 6.07 13.33
C ARG A 56 -18.69 7.54 13.69
N ASP A 57 -19.22 8.00 14.82
CA ASP A 57 -19.05 9.38 15.33
C ASP A 57 -17.59 9.76 15.72
N ARG A 58 -16.61 8.97 15.28
CA ARG A 58 -15.20 9.23 15.55
C ARG A 58 -14.62 10.10 14.45
N LYS A 59 -14.15 11.29 14.83
CA LYS A 59 -13.35 12.17 13.94
C LYS A 59 -12.22 11.35 13.30
N SER A 60 -12.18 11.37 11.96
CA SER A 60 -11.12 10.73 11.18
C SER A 60 -9.76 11.25 11.65
N GLN A 61 -8.81 10.33 11.83
CA GLN A 61 -7.41 10.66 12.12
C GLN A 61 -6.59 10.80 10.83
N ARG A 62 -7.23 10.81 9.65
CA ARG A 62 -6.53 10.92 8.36
C ARG A 62 -6.10 12.37 8.13
N CYS A 63 -4.88 12.55 7.65
CA CYS A 63 -4.27 13.86 7.34
C CYS A 63 -4.71 14.48 5.99
N ASN A 64 -5.82 14.02 5.40
CA ASN A 64 -6.28 14.44 4.05
C ASN A 64 -5.15 14.43 3.01
N CYS A 65 -4.28 13.41 3.06
CA CYS A 65 -3.21 13.23 2.08
C CYS A 65 -3.79 13.04 0.67
N PRO A 66 -3.29 13.75 -0.36
CA PRO A 66 -3.79 13.66 -1.72
C PRO A 66 -3.34 12.38 -2.45
N PHE A 67 -2.43 11.60 -1.86
CA PHE A 67 -1.92 10.35 -2.41
C PHE A 67 -3.04 9.34 -2.68
N PHE A 68 -3.08 8.78 -3.89
CA PHE A 68 -3.90 7.61 -4.20
C PHE A 68 -3.35 6.84 -5.40
N ILE A 69 -3.66 5.55 -5.47
CA ILE A 69 -3.49 4.72 -6.67
C ILE A 69 -4.79 3.97 -6.88
N ARG A 70 -5.39 4.09 -8.06
CA ARG A 70 -6.62 3.41 -8.43
C ARG A 70 -6.35 2.50 -9.61
N ALA A 71 -6.62 1.20 -9.44
CA ALA A 71 -6.58 0.22 -10.51
C ALA A 71 -7.98 -0.36 -10.76
N LEU A 72 -8.19 -0.84 -11.99
CA LEU A 72 -9.42 -1.50 -12.41
C LEU A 72 -9.06 -2.76 -13.21
N LEU A 73 -9.85 -3.80 -13.03
CA LEU A 73 -9.85 -4.98 -13.89
C LEU A 73 -10.52 -4.62 -15.22
N ASP A 74 -9.77 -4.73 -16.32
CA ASP A 74 -10.33 -4.70 -17.66
C ASP A 74 -11.00 -6.04 -17.97
N ASN A 75 -12.30 -6.01 -18.21
CA ASN A 75 -13.09 -7.22 -18.49
C ASN A 75 -12.74 -7.84 -19.85
N ASN A 76 -12.13 -7.09 -20.76
CA ASN A 76 -11.79 -7.57 -22.10
C ASN A 76 -10.49 -8.37 -22.11
N SER A 77 -9.45 -7.86 -21.45
CA SER A 77 -8.14 -8.53 -21.35
C SER A 77 -8.01 -9.45 -20.13
N GLY A 78 -8.85 -9.25 -19.10
CA GLY A 78 -8.71 -9.92 -17.80
C GLY A 78 -7.53 -9.38 -16.98
N LEU A 79 -6.94 -8.25 -17.37
CA LEU A 79 -5.78 -7.65 -16.73
C LEU A 79 -6.17 -6.44 -15.88
N TRP A 80 -5.39 -6.18 -14.84
CA TRP A 80 -5.54 -5.01 -13.99
C TRP A 80 -4.68 -3.87 -14.51
N HIS A 81 -5.30 -2.70 -14.71
CA HIS A 81 -4.64 -1.50 -15.20
C HIS A 81 -4.75 -0.38 -14.18
N ILE A 82 -3.71 0.45 -14.07
CA ILE A 82 -3.80 1.67 -13.27
C ILE A 82 -4.61 2.72 -14.03
N LEU A 83 -5.71 3.14 -13.43
CA LEU A 83 -6.67 4.09 -14.02
C LEU A 83 -6.26 5.53 -13.73
N ALA A 84 -5.82 5.79 -12.50
CA ALA A 84 -5.37 7.09 -12.05
C ALA A 84 -4.48 6.94 -10.81
N MET A 85 -3.55 7.87 -10.64
CA MET A 85 -2.73 7.96 -9.44
C MET A 85 -2.39 9.41 -9.12
N ASN A 86 -2.16 9.68 -7.84
CA ASN A 86 -1.47 10.84 -7.34
C ASN A 86 -0.41 10.36 -6.35
N LEU A 87 0.85 10.72 -6.61
CA LEU A 87 2.00 10.31 -5.81
C LEU A 87 2.48 11.43 -4.86
N GLU A 88 1.79 12.58 -4.84
CA GLU A 88 2.12 13.68 -3.95
C GLU A 88 1.67 13.40 -2.52
N HIS A 89 2.50 13.84 -1.57
CA HIS A 89 2.22 13.75 -0.14
C HIS A 89 2.27 15.14 0.47
N ASN A 90 1.36 15.41 1.41
CA ASN A 90 1.32 16.66 2.18
C ASN A 90 1.87 16.48 3.61
N HIS A 91 2.55 15.37 3.87
CA HIS A 91 3.10 15.02 5.16
C HIS A 91 4.46 14.34 4.98
N GLU A 92 5.27 14.38 6.03
CA GLU A 92 6.56 13.69 6.05
C GLU A 92 6.35 12.16 6.13
N MET A 93 7.33 11.42 5.61
CA MET A 93 7.35 9.96 5.68
C MET A 93 7.81 9.48 7.05
N VAL A 94 7.53 8.22 7.39
CA VAL A 94 7.94 7.67 8.69
C VAL A 94 9.44 7.46 8.66
N ALA A 95 10.16 8.06 9.62
CA ALA A 95 11.58 7.86 9.77
C ALA A 95 11.91 6.36 9.98
N PRO A 96 13.02 5.83 9.42
CA PRO A 96 13.37 4.41 9.49
C PRO A 96 13.32 3.82 10.91
N GLU A 97 13.77 4.57 11.92
CA GLU A 97 13.76 4.21 13.33
C GLU A 97 12.35 4.02 13.89
N HIS A 98 11.35 4.67 13.31
CA HIS A 98 9.96 4.58 13.73
C HIS A 98 9.16 3.54 12.94
N LYS A 99 9.78 2.86 11.96
CA LYS A 99 9.12 1.79 11.20
C LYS A 99 8.63 0.65 12.09
N MET A 100 9.32 0.34 13.19
CA MET A 100 8.91 -0.72 14.12
C MET A 100 7.52 -0.50 14.75
N PHE A 101 7.02 0.75 14.75
CA PHE A 101 5.68 1.07 15.27
C PHE A 101 4.57 0.88 14.22
N LEU A 102 4.93 0.73 12.95
CA LEU A 102 4.02 0.49 11.85
C LEU A 102 3.38 -0.89 11.97
N SER A 103 2.09 -1.00 11.68
CA SER A 103 1.35 -2.27 11.85
C SER A 103 1.91 -3.44 11.03
N SER A 104 2.56 -3.15 9.89
CA SER A 104 3.19 -4.16 9.03
C SER A 104 4.48 -4.74 9.62
N GLU A 105 5.20 -3.96 10.42
CA GLU A 105 6.49 -4.32 11.02
C GLU A 105 6.35 -4.78 12.48
N ARG A 106 5.13 -4.71 13.05
CA ARG A 106 4.88 -5.18 14.41
C ARG A 106 4.97 -6.69 14.48
N ILE A 107 6.07 -7.19 15.04
CA ILE A 107 6.23 -8.59 15.40
C ILE A 107 5.62 -8.78 16.80
N ILE A 108 4.50 -9.51 16.88
CA ILE A 108 3.98 -9.98 18.16
C ILE A 108 4.76 -11.26 18.51
N PRO A 109 5.50 -11.31 19.64
CA PRO A 109 6.15 -12.54 20.10
C PRO A 109 5.15 -13.69 20.20
N GLN A 110 5.58 -14.90 19.84
CA GLN A 110 4.69 -16.07 19.79
C GLN A 110 4.04 -16.35 21.16
N GLU A 111 4.79 -16.17 22.24
CA GLU A 111 4.35 -16.28 23.64
C GLU A 111 3.14 -15.38 23.97
N ILE A 112 3.02 -14.24 23.29
CA ILE A 112 1.90 -13.30 23.47
C ILE A 112 0.72 -13.71 22.58
N LYS A 113 0.97 -14.21 21.35
CA LYS A 113 -0.09 -14.69 20.46
C LYS A 113 -0.87 -15.84 21.10
N ASP A 114 -0.16 -16.78 21.73
CA ASP A 114 -0.75 -17.96 22.35
C ASP A 114 -1.65 -17.60 23.57
N ARG A 115 -1.46 -16.41 24.17
CA ARG A 115 -2.28 -15.90 25.29
C ARG A 115 -3.50 -15.09 24.85
N ILE A 116 -3.53 -14.63 23.60
CA ILE A 116 -4.62 -13.79 23.06
C ILE A 116 -5.72 -14.63 22.40
N ILE A 117 -5.37 -15.82 21.91
CA ILE A 117 -6.33 -16.80 21.37
C ILE A 117 -6.92 -17.58 22.55
N VAL A 118 -7.92 -16.99 23.23
CA VAL A 118 -8.83 -17.67 24.15
C VAL A 118 -10.23 -17.63 23.56
#